data_AF-A0ABD6CHI3-F1
#
_entry.id   AF-A0ABD6CHI3-F1
#
_cell.length_a   1.000
_cell.length_b   1.000
_cell.length_c   1.000
_cell.angle_alpha   90.00
_cell.angle_beta   90.00
_cell.angle_gamma   90.00
#
_symmetry.space_group_name_H-M   'P 1'
#
loop_
_entity.id
_entity.type
_entity.pdbx_description
1 polymer ?
#
loop_
_entity_poly.entity_id
_entity_poly.type
_entity_poly.pdbx_seq_one_letter_code
_entity_poly.pdbx_strand_id
1 'polypeptide(L)'
;MASSDSRDRLGRLAIGLLVLLGPVLILVITLEVLILFGDLTLREISLVEFLELYIIDLVLFVGLAYGIYRLTLWLVERRLPESVDALEDRDIETATDEESEPPEDT
;
A
#
# COMPACT_ATOMS: atom_id res chain seq x y z
N MET A 1 -2.95 -27.04 4.55
CA MET A 1 -1.75 -26.20 4.75
C MET A 1 -1.06 -25.71 3.45
N ALA A 2 -1.46 -26.15 2.24
CA ALA A 2 -0.85 -25.67 0.98
C ALA A 2 -1.55 -24.46 0.32
N SER A 3 -2.75 -24.08 0.78
CA SER A 3 -3.57 -23.03 0.14
C SER A 3 -3.20 -21.60 0.54
N SER A 4 -2.54 -21.41 1.69
CA SER A 4 -2.08 -20.09 2.15
C SER A 4 -0.86 -19.60 1.34
N ASP A 5 0.16 -20.45 1.14
CA ASP A 5 1.39 -20.08 0.40
C ASP A 5 1.10 -19.71 -1.07
N SER A 6 0.15 -20.40 -1.72
CA SER A 6 -0.26 -20.04 -3.09
C SER A 6 -0.99 -18.70 -3.17
N ARG A 7 -1.81 -18.32 -2.17
CA ARG A 7 -2.46 -17.00 -2.14
C ARG A 7 -1.45 -15.88 -1.93
N ASP A 8 -0.46 -16.07 -1.09
CA ASP A 8 0.59 -15.07 -0.83
C ASP A 8 1.53 -14.89 -2.03
N ARG A 9 1.78 -15.95 -2.80
CA ARG A 9 2.50 -15.87 -4.08
C ARG A 9 1.68 -15.17 -5.15
N LEU A 10 0.38 -15.48 -5.25
CA LEU A 10 -0.52 -14.85 -6.22
C LEU A 10 -0.69 -13.36 -5.91
N GLY A 11 -0.80 -12.99 -4.64
CA GLY A 11 -0.87 -11.59 -4.20
C GLY A 11 0.38 -10.80 -4.58
N ARG A 12 1.58 -11.34 -4.33
CA ARG A 12 2.84 -10.71 -4.77
C ARG A 12 2.95 -10.57 -6.28
N LEU A 13 2.54 -11.60 -7.02
CA LEU A 13 2.53 -11.55 -8.49
C LEU A 13 1.57 -10.49 -9.00
N ALA A 14 0.36 -10.42 -8.44
CA ALA A 14 -0.65 -9.44 -8.80
C ALA A 14 -0.17 -8.01 -8.51
N ILE A 15 0.47 -7.78 -7.36
CA ILE A 15 1.06 -6.46 -7.03
C ILE A 15 2.17 -6.11 -8.02
N GLY A 16 3.09 -7.04 -8.30
CA GLY A 16 4.15 -6.81 -9.28
C GLY A 16 3.60 -6.51 -10.67
N LEU A 17 2.57 -7.24 -11.08
CA LEU A 17 1.88 -7.03 -12.36
C LEU A 17 1.15 -5.68 -12.39
N LEU A 18 0.49 -5.30 -11.29
CA LEU A 18 -0.19 -4.01 -11.16
C LEU A 18 0.80 -2.85 -11.19
N VAL A 19 1.97 -2.99 -10.57
CA VAL A 19 3.02 -1.96 -10.62
C VAL A 19 3.60 -1.84 -12.03
N LEU A 20 3.74 -2.97 -12.74
CA LEU A 20 4.26 -2.99 -14.11
C LEU A 20 3.26 -2.43 -15.13
N LEU A 21 1.99 -2.85 -15.06
CA LEU A 21 0.95 -2.45 -16.00
C LEU A 21 0.20 -1.19 -15.58
N GLY A 22 0.24 -0.80 -14.31
CA GLY A 22 -0.46 0.37 -13.76
C GLY A 22 -0.21 1.65 -14.57
N PRO A 23 1.04 2.02 -14.87
CA PRO A 23 1.35 3.19 -15.70
C PRO A 23 0.73 3.10 -17.10
N VAL A 24 0.73 1.90 -17.71
CA VAL A 24 0.15 1.69 -19.04
C VAL A 24 -1.38 1.81 -18.98
N LEU A 25 -2.01 1.28 -17.92
CA LEU A 25 -3.46 1.34 -17.73
C LEU A 25 -3.93 2.78 -17.52
N ILE A 26 -3.20 3.55 -16.70
CA ILE A 26 -3.46 4.98 -16.49
C ILE A 26 -3.35 5.73 -17.81
N LEU A 27 -2.29 5.49 -18.58
CA LEU A 27 -2.09 6.13 -19.88
C LEU A 27 -3.26 5.89 -20.85
N VAL A 28 -3.77 4.65 -20.91
CA VAL A 28 -4.93 4.32 -21.76
C VAL A 28 -6.16 5.11 -21.33
N ILE A 29 -6.42 5.20 -20.02
CA ILE A 29 -7.55 5.97 -19.47
C ILE A 29 -7.38 7.46 -19.76
N THR A 30 -6.18 8.02 -19.54
CA THR A 30 -5.88 9.43 -19.81
C THR A 30 -6.11 9.76 -21.28
N LEU A 31 -5.68 8.88 -22.18
CA LEU A 31 -5.87 9.04 -23.62
C LEU A 31 -7.36 8.98 -24.01
N GLU A 32 -8.13 8.06 -23.45
CA GLU A 32 -9.59 8.01 -23.67
C GLU A 32 -10.28 9.31 -23.21
N VAL A 33 -9.91 9.83 -22.04
CA VAL A 33 -10.44 11.10 -21.53
C VAL A 33 -10.11 12.25 -22.47
N LEU A 34 -8.86 12.40 -22.87
CA LEU A 34 -8.43 13.45 -23.81
C LEU A 34 -9.18 13.39 -25.15
N ILE A 35 -9.43 12.18 -25.66
CA ILE A 35 -10.22 11.97 -26.88
C ILE A 35 -11.67 12.40 -26.67
N LEU A 36 -12.29 12.03 -25.54
CA LEU A 36 -13.68 12.37 -25.23
C LEU A 36 -13.90 13.88 -25.04
N PHE A 37 -12.92 14.57 -24.45
CA PHE A 37 -12.95 16.02 -24.27
C PHE A 37 -12.59 16.80 -25.54
N GLY A 38 -12.17 16.10 -26.61
CA GLY A 38 -11.80 16.71 -27.89
C GLY A 38 -10.48 17.49 -27.84
N ASP A 39 -9.70 17.31 -26.77
CA ASP A 39 -8.41 17.97 -26.59
C ASP A 39 -7.32 17.28 -27.42
N LEU A 40 -7.49 15.98 -27.73
CA LEU A 40 -6.61 15.24 -28.63
C LEU A 40 -7.36 14.32 -29.60
N THR A 41 -6.91 14.33 -30.85
CA THR A 41 -7.28 13.32 -31.84
C THR A 41 -6.13 12.31 -31.99
N LEU A 42 -6.44 11.00 -32.03
CA LEU A 42 -5.46 9.91 -32.20
C LEU A 42 -4.55 10.07 -33.43
N ARG A 43 -4.95 10.90 -34.40
CA ARG A 43 -4.25 11.14 -35.66
C ARG A 43 -3.24 12.29 -35.59
N GLU A 44 -3.41 13.19 -34.63
CA GLU A 44 -2.58 14.39 -34.46
C GLU A 44 -1.55 14.25 -33.33
N ILE A 45 -1.72 13.26 -32.44
CA ILE A 45 -0.77 13.04 -31.36
C ILE A 45 0.60 12.63 -31.91
N SER A 46 1.62 13.44 -31.65
CA SER A 46 2.98 13.09 -32.02
C SER A 46 3.54 12.04 -31.07
N LEU A 47 4.57 11.30 -31.52
CA LEU A 47 5.29 10.36 -30.63
C LEU A 47 5.94 11.07 -29.43
N VAL A 48 6.28 12.36 -29.58
CA VAL A 48 6.88 13.15 -28.52
C VAL A 48 5.85 13.51 -27.44
N GLU A 49 4.67 13.96 -27.84
CA GLU A 49 3.56 14.24 -26.89
C GLU A 49 3.10 12.98 -26.18
N PHE A 50 3.03 11.84 -26.89
CA PHE A 50 2.73 10.56 -26.26
C PHE A 50 3.79 10.17 -25.22
N LEU A 51 5.07 10.38 -25.52
CA LEU A 51 6.16 10.11 -24.58
C LEU A 51 6.12 11.07 -23.38
N GLU A 52 5.83 12.34 -23.60
CA GLU A 52 5.65 13.33 -22.54
C GLU A 52 4.52 12.92 -21.60
N LEU A 53 3.34 12.60 -22.15
CA LEU A 53 2.19 12.15 -21.39
C LEU A 53 2.51 10.89 -20.57
N TYR A 54 3.21 9.93 -21.18
CA TYR A 54 3.65 8.73 -20.49
C TYR A 54 4.60 9.04 -19.32
N ILE A 55 5.56 9.96 -19.50
CA ILE A 55 6.47 10.36 -18.42
C ILE A 55 5.71 11.05 -17.29
N ILE A 56 4.75 11.92 -17.62
CA ILE A 56 3.90 12.58 -16.61
C ILE A 56 3.12 11.53 -15.81
N ASP A 57 2.45 10.59 -16.48
CA ASP A 57 1.70 9.52 -15.83
C ASP A 57 2.60 8.61 -14.99
N LEU A 58 3.81 8.30 -15.47
CA LEU A 58 4.79 7.52 -14.72
C LEU A 58 5.24 8.23 -13.44
N VAL A 59 5.56 9.53 -13.53
CA VAL A 59 5.96 10.33 -12.37
C VAL A 59 4.79 10.45 -11.39
N LEU A 60 3.58 10.65 -11.89
CA LEU A 60 2.38 10.74 -11.07
C LEU A 60 2.10 9.41 -10.35
N PHE A 61 2.21 8.29 -11.06
CA PHE A 61 2.03 6.95 -10.50
C PHE A 61 3.07 6.65 -9.41
N VAL A 62 4.35 6.90 -9.69
CA VAL A 62 5.44 6.70 -8.72
C VAL A 62 5.27 7.64 -7.52
N GLY A 63 4.94 8.90 -7.76
CA GLY A 63 4.69 9.89 -6.72
C GLY A 63 3.53 9.50 -5.81
N LEU A 64 2.42 9.02 -6.37
CA LEU A 64 1.28 8.53 -5.63
C LEU A 64 1.62 7.27 -4.83
N ALA A 65 2.28 6.29 -5.44
CA ALA A 65 2.73 5.08 -4.76
C ALA A 65 3.67 5.40 -3.60
N TYR A 66 4.62 6.31 -3.81
CA TYR A 66 5.52 6.80 -2.76
C TYR A 66 4.75 7.53 -1.66
N GLY A 67 3.78 8.37 -2.00
CA GLY A 67 2.92 9.07 -1.05
C GLY A 67 2.12 8.09 -0.17
N ILE A 68 1.52 7.07 -0.77
CA ILE A 68 0.81 5.99 -0.06
C ILE A 68 1.80 5.25 0.85
N TYR A 69 2.94 4.82 0.33
CA TYR A 69 3.98 4.14 1.12
C TYR A 69 4.40 4.98 2.33
N ARG A 70 4.67 6.27 2.13
CA ARG A 70 5.09 7.20 3.19
C ARG A 70 3.98 7.41 4.22
N LEU A 71 2.72 7.51 3.77
CA LEU A 71 1.57 7.67 4.65
C LEU A 71 1.32 6.40 5.48
N THR A 72 1.45 5.22 4.87
CA THR A 72 1.39 3.95 5.58
C THR A 72 2.48 3.86 6.64
N LEU A 73 3.72 4.22 6.30
CA LEU A 73 4.82 4.23 7.27
C LEU A 73 4.53 5.17 8.44
N TRP A 74 4.08 6.39 8.15
CA TRP A 74 3.73 7.38 9.17
C TRP A 74 2.57 6.90 10.07
N LEU A 75 1.57 6.24 9.50
CA LEU A 75 0.44 5.70 10.24
C LEU A 75 0.85 4.55 11.16
N VAL A 76 1.69 3.65 10.64
CA VAL A 76 2.26 2.52 11.38
C VAL A 76 3.08 3.04 12.55
N GLU A 77 4.01 3.96 12.32
CA GLU A 77 4.88 4.52 13.36
C GLU A 77 4.12 5.30 14.44
N ARG A 78 2.96 5.88 14.11
CA ARG A 78 2.11 6.57 15.10
C ARG A 78 1.20 5.63 15.90
N ARG A 79 0.86 4.46 15.37
CA ARG A 79 -0.02 3.46 16.02
C ARG A 79 0.75 2.37 16.78
N LEU A 80 1.99 2.07 16.38
CA LEU A 80 2.85 1.13 17.11
C LEU A 80 3.12 1.52 18.57
N PRO A 81 3.44 2.78 18.93
CA PRO A 81 3.71 3.11 20.34
C PRO A 81 2.52 2.75 21.24
N GLU A 82 1.30 3.06 20.81
CA GLU A 82 0.07 2.75 21.54
C GLU A 82 -0.18 1.24 21.71
N SER A 83 0.23 0.41 20.73
CA SER A 83 0.10 -1.05 20.81
C SER A 83 1.23 -1.76 21.57
N VAL A 84 2.44 -1.19 21.60
CA VAL A 84 3.57 -1.74 22.36
C VAL A 84 3.42 -1.37 23.83
N ASP A 85 3.07 -0.12 24.14
CA ASP A 85 2.79 0.32 25.51
C ASP A 85 1.61 -0.47 26.12
N ALA A 86 0.55 -0.73 25.33
CA ALA A 86 -0.58 -1.55 25.77
C ALA A 86 -0.27 -3.05 25.93
N LEU A 87 0.80 -3.56 25.30
CA LEU A 87 1.29 -4.93 25.55
C LEU A 87 2.15 -4.97 26.82
N GLU A 88 2.97 -3.94 27.04
CA GLU A 88 3.85 -3.81 28.21
C GLU A 88 3.04 -3.63 29.52
N ASP A 89 1.97 -2.83 29.51
CA ASP A 89 1.06 -2.69 30.66
C ASP A 89 0.33 -4.01 30.99
N ARG A 90 0.02 -4.83 29.97
CA ARG A 90 -0.70 -6.10 30.15
C ARG A 90 0.19 -7.22 30.71
N ASP A 91 1.47 -7.20 30.39
CA ASP A 91 2.46 -8.10 30.98
C ASP A 91 2.74 -7.73 32.46
N ILE A 92 2.67 -6.44 32.81
CA ILE A 92 2.79 -5.97 34.21
C ILE A 92 1.56 -6.33 35.04
N GLU A 93 0.35 -6.22 34.48
CA GLU A 93 -0.89 -6.61 35.15
C GLU A 93 -0.93 -8.13 35.43
N THR A 94 -0.46 -8.94 34.47
CA THR A 94 -0.39 -10.41 34.62
C THR A 94 0.64 -10.84 35.67
N ALA A 95 1.77 -10.14 35.79
CA ALA A 95 2.79 -10.42 36.80
C ALA A 95 2.35 -10.03 38.24
N THR A 96 1.39 -9.11 38.37
CA THR A 96 0.89 -8.66 39.69
C THR A 96 -0.14 -9.63 40.27
N ASP A 97 -0.89 -10.33 39.42
CA ASP A 97 -1.90 -11.32 39.84
C ASP A 97 -1.31 -12.67 40.27
N GLU A 98 -0.12 -13.07 39.80
CA GLU A 98 0.51 -14.34 40.23
C GLU A 98 1.31 -14.25 41.54
N GLU A 99 1.57 -13.05 42.08
CA GLU A 99 2.28 -12.88 43.36
C GLU A 99 1.35 -12.80 44.59
N SER A 100 0.03 -12.88 44.39
CA SER A 100 -0.98 -12.83 45.46
C SER A 100 -1.71 -14.17 45.68
N GLU A 101 -0.98 -15.29 45.73
CA GLU A 101 -1.51 -16.54 46.29
C GLU A 101 -1.20 -16.58 47.81
N PRO A 102 -2.18 -16.41 48.72
CA PRO A 102 -1.94 -16.54 50.15
C PRO A 102 -1.66 -18.01 50.49
N PRO A 103 -0.75 -18.32 51.44
CA PRO A 103 -0.44 -19.70 51.78
C PRO A 103 -1.70 -20.42 52.28
N GLU A 104 -2.03 -21.57 51.66
CA GLU A 104 -2.99 -22.54 52.20
C GLU A 104 -2.48 -23.02 53.57
N ASP A 105 -3.15 -22.58 54.63
CA ASP A 105 -2.94 -23.05 56.00
C ASP A 105 -3.52 -24.47 56.12
N THR A 106 -2.67 -25.44 56.45
CA THR A 106 -3.01 -26.86 56.69
C THR A 106 -3.03 -27.19 58.17
#